data_AF-A0A2D6FG63-F1
#
_entry.id   AF-A0A2D6FG63-F1
#
_cell.length_a   1.000
_cell.length_b   1.000
_cell.length_c   1.000
_cell.angle_alpha   90.00
_cell.angle_beta   90.00
_cell.angle_gamma   90.00
#
_symmetry.space_group_name_H-M   'P 1'
#
loop_
_entity.id
_entity.type
_entity.pdbx_description
1 polymer ?
#
loop_
_entity_poly.entity_id
_entity_poly.type
_entity_poly.pdbx_seq_one_letter_code
_entity_poly.pdbx_strand_id
1 'polypeptide(L)' 'MSTETLQWKDLSLEELELVLKSEEVTGEPEEYTYIRDNGRLNLLNDESAVQFSLELPKTEAVEATEAG' A
#
# COMPACT_ATOMS: atom_id res chain seq x y z
N MET A 1 -2.21 -9.35 14.70
CA MET A 1 -2.68 -8.51 13.59
C MET A 1 -2.29 -7.09 13.96
N SER A 2 -1.28 -6.54 13.28
CA SER A 2 -0.72 -5.23 13.64
C SER A 2 -1.02 -4.28 12.50
N THR A 3 -1.92 -3.34 12.76
CA THR A 3 -2.18 -2.21 11.88
C THR A 3 -1.10 -1.17 12.16
N GLU A 4 -0.35 -0.77 11.13
CA GLU A 4 0.77 0.16 11.27
C GLU A 4 0.40 1.50 10.65
N THR A 5 0.44 2.55 11.47
CA THR A 5 0.29 3.93 10.99
C THR A 5 1.64 4.43 10.51
N LEU A 6 1.67 4.91 9.28
CA LEU A 6 2.86 5.32 8.55
C LEU A 6 2.79 6.81 8.23
N GLN A 7 3.94 7.38 7.87
CA GLN A 7 4.02 8.68 7.22
C GLN A 7 4.44 8.49 5.76
N TRP A 8 4.28 9.52 4.94
CA TRP A 8 4.68 9.51 3.53
C TRP A 8 6.10 8.97 3.31
N LYS A 9 7.05 9.38 4.15
CA LYS A 9 8.46 8.96 4.10
C LYS A 9 8.70 7.50 4.48
N ASP A 10 7.76 6.86 5.16
CA ASP A 10 7.85 5.47 5.61
C ASP A 10 7.26 4.50 4.57
N LEU A 11 6.68 5.04 3.49
CA LEU A 11 6.20 4.26 2.35
C LEU A 11 7.37 3.82 1.47
N SER A 12 7.24 2.60 0.97
CA SER A 12 8.12 2.02 -0.03
C SER A 12 7.92 2.73 -1.37
N LEU A 13 8.91 2.66 -2.26
CA LEU A 13 8.82 3.24 -3.60
C LEU A 13 7.57 2.77 -4.37
N GLU A 14 7.25 1.48 -4.29
CA GLU A 14 6.07 0.89 -4.93
C GLU A 14 4.75 1.47 -4.38
N GLU A 15 4.68 1.67 -3.07
CA GLU A 15 3.54 2.29 -2.39
C GLU A 15 3.36 3.74 -2.83
N LEU A 16 4.47 4.49 -2.92
CA LEU A 16 4.49 5.86 -3.39
C LEU A 16 4.03 5.95 -4.85
N GLU A 17 4.50 5.06 -5.72
CA GLU A 17 4.07 5.02 -7.12
C GLU A 17 2.57 4.74 -7.26
N LEU A 18 2.01 3.84 -6.44
CA LEU A 18 0.56 3.57 -6.42
C LEU A 18 -0.23 4.81 -6.04
N VAL A 19 0.19 5.50 -4.98
CA VAL A 19 -0.47 6.73 -4.49
C VAL A 19 -0.38 7.83 -5.55
N LEU A 20 0.79 8.07 -6.12
CA LEU A 20 1.03 9.12 -7.11
C LEU A 20 0.35 8.87 -8.46
N LYS A 21 0.10 7.60 -8.82
CA LYS A 21 -0.65 7.23 -10.03
C LYS A 21 -2.16 7.28 -9.84
N SER A 22 -2.64 7.41 -8.60
CA SER A 22 -4.07 7.39 -8.31
C SER A 22 -4.71 8.74 -8.53
N GLU A 23 -5.70 8.79 -9.41
CA GLU A 23 -6.50 10.00 -9.66
C GLU A 23 -7.41 10.36 -8.46
N GLU A 24 -7.64 9.41 -7.54
CA GLU A 24 -8.42 9.65 -6.32
C GLU A 24 -7.63 10.43 -5.26
N VAL A 25 -6.29 10.49 -5.39
CA VAL A 25 -5.43 11.22 -4.46
C VAL A 25 -5.24 12.63 -5.01
N THR A 26 -6.08 13.55 -4.54
CA THR A 26 -6.13 14.92 -5.07
C THR A 26 -5.41 15.95 -4.21
N GLY A 27 -4.84 15.54 -3.06
CA GLY A 27 -4.24 16.43 -2.05
C GLY A 27 -2.72 16.26 -1.94
N GLU A 28 -2.09 17.01 -1.05
CA GLU A 28 -0.67 16.83 -0.76
C GLU A 28 -0.44 15.52 0.01
N PRO A 29 0.62 14.76 -0.30
CA PRO A 29 0.86 13.47 0.34
C PRO A 29 1.04 13.58 1.87
N GLU A 30 1.49 14.71 2.38
CA GLU A 30 1.65 14.95 3.82
C GLU A 30 0.32 15.16 4.56
N GLU A 31 -0.76 15.47 3.84
CA GLU A 31 -2.10 15.63 4.40
C GLU A 31 -2.81 14.30 4.66
N TYR A 32 -2.31 13.20 4.08
CA TYR A 32 -2.88 11.88 4.24
C TYR A 32 -2.23 11.14 5.42
N THR A 33 -3.07 10.46 6.19
CA THR A 33 -2.67 9.43 7.13
C THR A 33 -2.60 8.09 6.41
N TYR A 34 -1.44 7.46 6.45
CA TYR A 34 -1.19 6.18 5.80
C TYR A 34 -1.35 5.04 6.80
N ILE A 35 -2.15 4.04 6.47
CA ILE A 35 -2.37 2.88 7.32
C ILE A 35 -2.14 1.61 6.51
N ARG A 36 -1.09 0.87 6.86
CA ARG A 36 -0.81 -0.43 6.28
C ARG A 36 -1.52 -1.50 7.10
N ASP A 37 -2.42 -2.22 6.44
CA ASP A 37 -3.17 -3.32 7.04
C ASP A 37 -3.30 -4.48 6.06
N ASN A 38 -2.76 -5.63 6.43
CA ASN A 38 -2.97 -6.91 5.75
C ASN A 38 -2.78 -6.87 4.21
N GLY A 39 -1.67 -6.26 3.75
CA GLY A 39 -1.38 -6.13 2.31
C GLY A 39 -2.20 -5.04 1.61
N ARG A 40 -2.78 -4.11 2.35
CA ARG A 40 -3.48 -2.94 1.84
C ARG A 40 -2.88 -1.68 2.43
N LEU A 41 -2.86 -0.63 1.63
CA LEU A 41 -2.48 0.70 2.06
C LEU A 41 -3.72 1.58 2.01
N ASN A 42 -4.12 2.09 3.17
CA ASN A 42 -5.26 3.00 3.29
C ASN A 42 -4.71 4.41 3.48
N LEU A 43 -5.20 5.33 2.66
CA LEU A 43 -4.95 6.76 2.76
C LEU A 43 -6.21 7.41 3.29
N LEU A 44 -6.07 8.14 4.39
CA LEU A 44 -7.16 8.84 5.05
C LEU A 44 -6.80 10.31 5.15
N ASN A 45 -7.61 11.19 4.58
CA ASN A 45 -7.57 12.62 4.88
C ASN A 45 -8.94 13.09 5.42
N ASP A 46 -9.09 14.38 5.69
CA ASP A 46 -10.31 14.94 6.29
C ASP A 46 -11.53 14.82 5.35
N GLU A 47 -11.30 14.71 4.04
CA GLU A 47 -12.35 14.76 3.02
C GLU A 47 -12.68 13.39 2.39
N SER A 48 -11.74 12.44 2.43
CA SER A 48 -11.82 11.20 1.64
C SER A 48 -10.96 10.07 2.20
N ALA A 49 -11.34 8.85 1.84
CA ALA A 49 -10.62 7.64 2.18
C ALA A 49 -10.36 6.84 0.91
N VAL A 50 -9.08 6.59 0.60
CA VAL A 50 -8.64 5.85 -0.59
C VAL A 50 -7.94 4.58 -0.13
N GLN A 51 -8.22 3.45 -0.78
CA GLN A 51 -7.62 2.17 -0.43
C GLN A 51 -6.92 1.56 -1.63
N PHE A 52 -5.65 1.25 -1.44
CA PHE A 52 -4.82 0.53 -2.40
C PHE A 52 -4.63 -0.91 -1.93
N SER A 53 -4.83 -1.85 -2.84
CA SER A 53 -4.36 -3.21 -2.64
C SER A 53 -2.87 -3.21 -2.99
N LEU A 54 -2.02 -3.47 -2.01
CA LEU A 54 -0.63 -3.76 -2.29
C LEU A 54 -0.66 -5.15 -2.90
N GLU A 55 -0.52 -5.22 -4.21
CA GLU A 55 -0.10 -6.45 -4.87
C GLU A 55 1.32 -6.71 -4.38
N LEU A 56 1.43 -7.21 -3.14
CA LEU A 56 2.61 -7.93 -2.73
C LEU A 56 2.84 -8.89 -3.88
N PRO A 57 4.00 -8.83 -4.57
CA PRO A 57 4.28 -9.82 -5.57
C PRO A 57 3.95 -11.11 -4.87
N LYS A 58 3.01 -11.88 -5.42
CA LYS A 58 2.87 -13.28 -5.04
C LYS A 58 4.32 -13.71 -5.10
N THR A 59 4.91 -13.95 -3.93
CA THR A 59 6.00 -14.89 -3.88
C THR A 59 5.29 -16.07 -4.47
N GLU A 60 5.51 -16.32 -5.77
CA GLU A 60 5.19 -17.58 -6.38
C GLU A 60 5.68 -18.53 -5.33
N ALA A 61 4.73 -19.16 -4.64
CA ALA A 61 5.04 -20.31 -3.84
C ALA A 61 5.76 -21.16 -4.88
N VAL A 62 7.07 -21.23 -4.73
CA VAL A 62 7.93 -22.15 -5.45
C VAL A 62 7.32 -23.49 -5.10
N GLU A 63 6.37 -23.91 -5.93
CA GLU A 63 5.87 -25.26 -5.95
C GLU A 63 7.06 -26.02 -6.51
N ALA A 64 7.95 -26.37 -5.59
CA ALA A 64 9.00 -27.34 -5.80
C ALA A 64 8.29 -28.68 -6.04
N THR A 65 7.79 -28.89 -7.25
CA THR A 65 7.57 -30.22 -7.77
C THR A 65 8.87 -30.67 -8.40
N GLU A 66 9.77 -31.16 -7.54
CA GLU A 66 10.84 -32.08 -7.88
C GLU A 66 10.16 -33.33 -8.51
N ALA A 67 10.19 -33.43 -9.83
CA ALA A 67 9.90 -34.68 -10.53
C ALA A 67 11.22 -35.44 -10.67
N GLY A 68 11.32 -36.55 -9.93
CA GLY A 68 12.44 -37.50 -9.98
C GLY A 68 12.43 -38.41 -11.20
#